data_AF-A0A816R3Z3-F1
#
_entry.id   AF-A0A816R3Z3-F1
#
_cell.length_a   1.000
_cell.length_b   1.000
_cell.length_c   1.000
_cell.angle_alpha   90.00
_cell.angle_beta   90.00
_cell.angle_gamma   90.00
#
_symmetry.space_group_name_H-M   'P 1'
#
loop_
_entity.id
_entity.type
_entity.pdbx_description
1 polymer ?
#
loop_
_entity_poly.entity_id
_entity_poly.type
_entity_poly.pdbx_seq_one_letter_code
_entity_poly.pdbx_strand_id
1 'polypeptide(L)'
;MMERKNDLLTEQSASRIFAYLNTIELPNEAFKREISQFCFIPLHDNSNGTKLVKPSEVFIRANVTSSKATIANVDNFVSRGLIDYVDFGVDANAFLKNMGVCNYPRPSDLAGLLIQRQAAYFANINSNQDLLNKKCLFYMDCLRRLAYYVDGSNELNFEPLNTRLRTNAWCLGYQTVVDANGTNEKILKIVKPNEIYLEDNSVYSMQLHPLLPPNKELEKLYEHFGARWLSKCVKESPKILGKSFPSERATKLKKHIQERFPMLFVNNRGEPLPNRDEKNWELLRKTLSVYEVDAIKVSLVFEDKVHPLNQEYNATSLRYRDIANKLATFVLKKPEEHVQNIRDKLELSIEELKREGIPVERLLENTPDIPKLDRMTELVKEHPVEPVIQHPIGPVMQHPVGPLIEQPSTPVVEKKPGFVQMILGFLFGRGRNNHVLPVNSTPLNTNIKIYTEDDNTESTPTTNLVNANKSTEQNNRIPSITGARGDSIEYDYSIKAPPNIPNFKRKMEAVEAQLPEILKGQSYKHPQLTQLAHTETKISTSCEQIPA
;
A
#
# COMPACT_ATOMS: atom_id res chain seq x y z
N MET A 1 33.36 17.90 -32.23
CA MET A 1 32.89 17.44 -30.89
C MET A 1 32.78 15.91 -30.83
N MET A 2 31.97 15.26 -31.67
CA MET A 2 31.83 13.78 -31.68
C MET A 2 33.15 13.05 -31.97
N GLU A 3 34.00 13.60 -32.84
CA GLU A 3 35.34 13.04 -33.15
C GLU A 3 36.33 13.15 -31.98
N ARG A 4 36.06 14.01 -30.99
CA ARG A 4 36.87 14.20 -29.78
C ARG A 4 36.15 13.73 -28.54
N LYS A 5 35.51 12.55 -28.63
CA LYS A 5 34.82 11.89 -27.52
C LYS A 5 35.66 11.82 -26.24
N ASN A 6 36.98 11.67 -26.39
CA ASN A 6 37.93 11.58 -25.29
C ASN A 6 38.08 12.89 -24.49
N ASP A 7 37.91 14.05 -25.14
CA ASP A 7 38.06 15.36 -24.49
C ASP A 7 36.88 15.65 -23.55
N LEU A 8 35.72 15.02 -23.78
CA LEU A 8 34.52 15.12 -22.95
C LEU A 8 34.53 14.16 -21.76
N LEU A 9 35.56 13.31 -21.60
CA LEU A 9 35.56 12.28 -20.54
C LEU A 9 35.74 12.84 -19.13
N THR A 10 36.13 14.13 -18.99
CA THR A 10 36.22 14.79 -17.69
C THR A 10 35.08 15.77 -17.50
N GLU A 11 34.55 15.81 -16.27
CA GLU A 11 33.48 16.72 -15.86
C GLU A 11 33.88 18.19 -16.05
N GLN A 12 35.16 18.53 -15.79
CA GLN A 12 35.68 19.89 -15.95
C GLN A 12 35.74 20.32 -17.43
N SER A 13 36.21 19.45 -18.33
CA SER A 13 36.21 19.76 -19.77
C SER A 13 34.78 19.92 -20.29
N ALA A 14 33.89 19.01 -19.92
CA ALA A 14 32.49 19.07 -20.34
C ALA A 14 31.78 20.33 -19.82
N SER A 15 32.03 20.72 -18.56
CA SER A 15 31.55 21.97 -17.99
C SER A 15 31.96 23.18 -18.82
N ARG A 16 33.24 23.32 -19.16
CA ARG A 16 33.72 24.45 -19.98
C ARG A 16 33.14 24.46 -21.38
N ILE A 17 33.05 23.29 -22.01
CA ILE A 17 32.49 23.15 -23.36
C ILE A 17 31.01 23.51 -23.38
N PHE A 18 30.22 22.96 -22.44
CA PHE A 18 28.79 23.26 -22.35
C PHE A 18 28.54 24.73 -22.00
N ALA A 19 29.34 25.32 -21.11
CA ALA A 19 29.26 26.74 -20.80
C ALA A 19 29.54 27.61 -22.03
N TYR A 20 30.57 27.27 -22.80
CA TYR A 20 30.87 27.96 -24.05
C TYR A 20 29.74 27.79 -25.09
N LEU A 21 29.22 26.58 -25.27
CA LEU A 21 28.10 26.31 -26.17
C LEU A 21 26.82 27.06 -25.76
N ASN A 22 26.62 27.34 -24.47
CA ASN A 22 25.53 28.19 -24.00
C ASN A 22 25.62 29.64 -24.53
N THR A 23 26.83 30.13 -24.83
CA THR A 23 27.02 31.49 -25.38
C THR A 23 26.73 31.57 -26.87
N ILE A 24 26.67 30.43 -27.55
CA ILE A 24 26.40 30.36 -28.98
C ILE A 24 24.90 30.27 -29.19
N GLU A 25 24.36 31.21 -29.97
CA GLU A 25 22.96 31.12 -30.41
C GLU A 25 22.75 29.86 -31.27
N LEU A 26 21.97 28.93 -30.73
CA LEU A 26 21.73 27.62 -31.34
C LEU A 26 20.77 27.75 -32.53
N PRO A 27 21.12 27.18 -33.70
CA PRO A 27 20.32 27.30 -34.90
C PRO A 27 19.09 26.39 -34.85
N ASN A 28 17.94 26.93 -34.43
CA ASN A 28 16.59 26.32 -34.49
C ASN A 28 16.29 25.06 -33.62
N GLU A 29 14.99 24.79 -33.41
CA GLU A 29 14.48 23.67 -32.60
C GLU A 29 14.67 22.28 -33.24
N ALA A 30 14.83 22.19 -34.56
CA ALA A 30 15.12 20.92 -35.21
C ALA A 30 16.53 20.43 -34.84
N PHE A 31 17.49 21.35 -34.81
CA PHE A 31 18.86 21.05 -34.41
C PHE A 31 18.96 20.65 -32.93
N LYS A 32 18.24 21.34 -32.03
CA LYS A 32 18.17 20.96 -30.62
C LYS A 32 17.65 19.53 -30.44
N ARG A 33 16.60 19.16 -31.18
CA ARG A 33 16.05 17.79 -31.20
C ARG A 33 17.04 16.78 -31.74
N GLU A 34 17.85 17.14 -32.73
CA GLU A 34 18.90 16.26 -33.26
C GLU A 34 20.00 16.05 -32.23
N ILE A 35 20.52 17.13 -31.61
CA ILE A 35 21.55 17.03 -30.55
C ILE A 35 21.04 16.16 -29.39
N SER A 36 19.77 16.33 -28.99
CA SER A 36 19.23 15.61 -27.84
C SER A 36 19.13 14.10 -28.02
N GLN A 37 19.30 13.59 -29.24
CA GLN A 37 19.37 12.15 -29.50
C GLN A 37 20.77 11.55 -29.30
N PHE A 38 21.82 12.37 -29.26
CA PHE A 38 23.20 11.89 -29.15
C PHE A 38 23.64 11.71 -27.69
N CYS A 39 24.53 10.73 -27.48
CA CYS A 39 25.17 10.49 -26.20
C CYS A 39 26.43 11.36 -26.08
N PHE A 40 26.34 12.53 -25.44
CA PHE A 40 27.45 13.45 -25.30
C PHE A 40 27.68 13.97 -23.88
N ILE A 41 26.77 13.67 -22.94
CA ILE A 41 26.90 14.11 -21.55
C ILE A 41 27.74 13.08 -20.80
N PRO A 42 28.89 13.42 -20.22
CA PRO A 42 29.65 12.48 -19.42
C PRO A 42 28.95 12.22 -18.10
N LEU A 43 28.71 10.94 -17.83
CA LEU A 43 28.23 10.43 -16.56
C LEU A 43 29.30 9.50 -15.99
N HIS A 44 29.83 9.87 -14.83
CA HIS A 44 30.79 9.02 -14.15
C HIS A 44 30.06 7.77 -13.63
N ASP A 45 30.59 6.58 -13.89
CA ASP A 45 30.13 5.30 -13.34
C ASP A 45 31.24 4.72 -12.44
N ASN A 46 30.90 4.28 -11.23
CA ASN A 46 31.90 3.88 -10.23
C ASN A 46 32.64 2.61 -10.65
N SER A 47 32.01 1.76 -11.48
CA SER A 47 32.58 0.50 -11.94
C SER A 47 33.23 0.58 -13.32
N ASN A 48 32.69 1.41 -14.22
CA ASN A 48 33.01 1.35 -15.66
C ASN A 48 33.63 2.64 -16.22
N GLY A 49 34.05 3.57 -15.36
CA GLY A 49 34.61 4.85 -15.77
C GLY A 49 33.55 5.82 -16.30
N THR A 50 33.95 6.80 -17.11
CA THR A 50 33.02 7.80 -17.66
C THR A 50 32.31 7.24 -18.90
N LYS A 51 30.97 7.15 -18.84
CA LYS A 51 30.13 6.83 -20.01
C LYS A 51 29.47 8.10 -20.53
N LEU A 52 29.26 8.21 -21.84
CA LEU A 52 28.46 9.29 -22.40
C LEU A 52 27.00 8.85 -22.51
N VAL A 53 26.08 9.71 -22.07
CA VAL A 53 24.63 9.46 -22.04
C VAL A 53 23.87 10.56 -22.76
N LYS A 54 22.61 10.27 -23.11
CA LYS A 54 21.71 11.23 -23.77
C LYS A 54 21.15 12.23 -22.75
N PRO A 55 20.76 13.44 -23.20
CA PRO A 55 20.01 14.38 -22.37
C PRO A 55 18.78 13.80 -21.66
N SER A 56 18.06 12.87 -22.28
CA SER A 56 16.87 12.25 -21.69
C SER A 56 17.16 11.22 -20.58
N GLU A 57 18.42 10.85 -20.39
CA GLU A 57 18.83 9.79 -19.44
C GLU A 57 19.38 10.33 -18.12
N VAL A 58 19.57 11.66 -18.03
CA VAL A 58 20.14 12.36 -16.87
C VAL A 58 19.27 13.54 -16.46
N PHE A 59 19.48 14.01 -15.24
CA PHE A 59 18.77 15.14 -14.67
C PHE A 59 19.74 16.16 -14.09
N ILE A 60 19.40 17.45 -14.16
CA ILE A 60 20.23 18.49 -13.54
C ILE A 60 19.92 18.55 -12.06
N ARG A 61 20.96 18.52 -11.23
CA ARG A 61 20.79 18.75 -9.79
C ARG A 61 20.24 20.16 -9.56
N ALA A 62 19.12 20.28 -8.88
CA ALA A 62 18.63 21.58 -8.45
C ALA A 62 19.60 22.16 -7.41
N ASN A 63 20.19 23.32 -7.70
CA ASN A 63 21.00 24.05 -6.74
C ASN A 63 20.13 24.41 -5.52
N VAL A 64 20.42 23.80 -4.39
CA VAL A 64 19.71 24.03 -3.13
C VAL A 64 20.22 25.30 -2.49
N THR A 65 19.85 26.44 -3.05
CA THR A 65 20.11 27.73 -2.39
C THR A 65 19.02 28.08 -1.38
N SER A 66 17.94 27.30 -1.29
CA SER A 66 16.83 27.55 -0.38
C SER A 66 16.75 26.49 0.73
N SER A 67 16.73 26.96 1.97
CA SER A 67 16.71 26.20 3.24
C SER A 67 15.49 25.27 3.45
N LYS A 68 14.65 25.05 2.43
CA LYS A 68 13.41 24.26 2.50
C LYS A 68 13.39 23.00 1.63
N ALA A 69 14.45 22.67 0.89
CA ALA A 69 14.46 21.45 0.07
C ALA A 69 15.07 20.26 0.82
N THR A 70 14.26 19.57 1.64
CA THR A 70 14.67 18.40 2.45
C THR A 70 15.22 17.23 1.62
N ILE A 71 14.97 17.20 0.30
CA ILE A 71 15.38 16.10 -0.59
C ILE A 71 16.61 16.43 -1.43
N ALA A 72 16.96 17.71 -1.58
CA ALA A 72 18.01 18.10 -2.51
C ALA A 72 19.42 18.08 -1.88
N ASN A 73 19.51 17.77 -0.58
CA ASN A 73 20.73 17.37 0.12
C ASN A 73 20.93 15.85 0.18
N VAL A 74 20.14 15.05 -0.55
CA VAL A 74 20.41 13.62 -0.66
C VAL A 74 21.76 13.46 -1.36
N ASP A 75 22.74 12.94 -0.64
CA ASP A 75 24.06 12.63 -1.16
C ASP A 75 23.95 11.99 -2.55
N ASN A 76 24.71 12.50 -3.52
CA ASN A 76 24.73 11.97 -4.90
C ASN A 76 24.88 10.45 -4.92
N PHE A 77 25.60 9.92 -3.92
CA PHE A 77 25.82 8.51 -3.73
C PHE A 77 24.53 7.69 -3.51
N VAL A 78 23.53 8.25 -2.83
CA VAL A 78 22.28 7.56 -2.50
C VAL A 78 21.36 7.48 -3.71
N SER A 79 21.24 8.55 -4.50
CA SER A 79 20.35 8.58 -5.69
C SER A 79 20.93 7.85 -6.90
N ARG A 80 22.27 7.78 -6.99
CA ARG A 80 22.98 7.19 -8.12
C ARG A 80 22.64 5.73 -8.34
N GLY A 81 22.49 5.36 -9.61
CA GLY A 81 22.04 4.04 -10.04
C GLY A 81 20.53 3.93 -10.18
N LEU A 82 19.74 4.77 -9.51
CA LEU A 82 18.32 4.92 -9.79
C LEU A 82 18.06 6.13 -10.68
N ILE A 83 18.45 7.32 -10.20
CA ILE A 83 18.34 8.58 -10.92
C ILE A 83 19.73 9.18 -11.03
N ASP A 84 20.19 9.39 -12.26
CA ASP A 84 21.52 9.92 -12.53
C ASP A 84 21.45 11.45 -12.66
N TYR A 85 21.96 12.13 -11.63
CA TYR A 85 22.06 13.58 -11.64
C TYR A 85 23.44 14.04 -12.14
N VAL A 86 23.44 15.11 -12.94
CA VAL A 86 24.64 15.80 -13.40
C VAL A 86 24.60 17.26 -12.95
N ASP A 87 25.78 17.83 -12.73
CA ASP A 87 25.92 19.25 -12.44
C ASP A 87 27.26 19.75 -13.01
N PHE A 88 27.17 20.56 -14.06
CA PHE A 88 28.34 21.13 -14.72
C PHE A 88 28.50 22.63 -14.44
N GLY A 89 27.80 23.17 -13.45
CA GLY A 89 27.72 24.60 -13.17
C GLY A 89 26.61 25.31 -13.94
N VAL A 90 26.37 26.58 -13.58
CA VAL A 90 25.18 27.34 -13.99
C VAL A 90 25.04 27.46 -15.51
N ASP A 91 26.08 27.92 -16.20
CA ASP A 91 26.05 28.16 -17.65
C ASP A 91 25.95 26.86 -18.46
N ALA A 92 26.71 25.85 -18.05
CA ALA A 92 26.67 24.54 -18.67
C ALA A 92 25.31 23.87 -18.50
N ASN A 93 24.73 23.94 -17.29
CA ASN A 93 23.40 23.41 -17.02
C ASN A 93 22.31 24.17 -17.79
N ALA A 94 22.49 25.47 -18.06
CA ALA A 94 21.57 26.24 -18.90
C ALA A 94 21.58 25.72 -20.35
N PHE A 95 22.75 25.43 -20.91
CA PHE A 95 22.86 24.77 -22.21
C PHE A 95 22.18 23.40 -22.20
N LEU A 96 22.42 22.57 -21.18
CA LEU A 96 21.80 21.24 -21.08
C LEU A 96 20.26 21.31 -20.96
N LYS A 97 19.71 22.30 -20.25
CA LYS A 97 18.26 22.57 -20.24
C LYS A 97 17.73 22.90 -21.63
N ASN A 98 18.47 23.71 -22.39
CA ASN A 98 18.14 24.01 -23.79
C ASN A 98 18.20 22.76 -24.69
N MET A 99 18.99 21.74 -24.31
CA MET A 99 19.06 20.43 -24.96
C MET A 99 18.01 19.42 -24.44
N GLY A 100 17.13 19.83 -23.52
CA GLY A 100 16.04 19.01 -22.99
C GLY A 100 16.35 18.23 -21.71
N VAL A 101 17.51 18.48 -21.06
CA VAL A 101 17.78 17.90 -19.74
C VAL A 101 16.87 18.55 -18.70
N CYS A 102 16.02 17.75 -18.05
CA CYS A 102 15.12 18.22 -17.01
C CYS A 102 15.82 18.33 -15.65
N ASN A 103 15.30 19.15 -14.74
CA ASN A 103 15.78 19.18 -13.35
C ASN A 103 15.32 17.95 -12.55
N TYR A 104 14.15 17.41 -12.92
CA TYR A 104 13.53 16.26 -12.26
C TYR A 104 12.89 15.36 -13.31
N PRO A 105 12.86 14.03 -13.08
CA PRO A 105 12.11 13.13 -13.92
C PRO A 105 10.63 13.46 -13.88
N ARG A 106 9.97 13.41 -15.04
CA ARG A 106 8.50 13.41 -15.08
C ARG A 106 7.97 12.14 -14.43
N PRO A 107 6.71 12.10 -13.98
CA PRO A 107 6.12 10.89 -13.38
C PRO A 107 6.30 9.65 -14.25
N SER A 108 6.08 9.78 -15.56
CA SER A 108 6.29 8.71 -16.54
C SER A 108 7.74 8.22 -16.62
N ASP A 109 8.70 9.15 -16.66
CA ASP A 109 10.13 8.82 -16.67
C ASP A 109 10.56 8.14 -15.36
N LEU A 110 10.09 8.66 -14.21
CA LEU A 110 10.39 8.11 -12.89
C LEU A 110 9.86 6.68 -12.72
N ALA A 111 8.62 6.44 -13.13
CA ALA A 111 8.03 5.11 -13.18
C ALA A 111 8.85 4.16 -14.06
N GLY A 112 9.28 4.64 -15.24
CA GLY A 112 10.15 3.91 -16.13
C GLY A 112 11.50 3.53 -15.51
N LEU A 113 12.11 4.43 -14.73
CA LEU A 113 13.37 4.22 -14.01
C LEU A 113 13.21 3.20 -12.88
N LEU A 114 12.15 3.29 -12.07
CA LEU A 114 11.88 2.33 -10.99
C LEU A 114 11.75 0.90 -11.54
N ILE A 115 11.03 0.72 -12.64
CA ILE A 115 10.88 -0.60 -13.29
C ILE A 115 12.23 -1.13 -13.78
N GLN A 116 13.01 -0.28 -14.46
CA GLN A 116 14.21 -0.72 -15.19
C GLN A 116 15.43 -0.89 -14.29
N ARG A 117 15.58 -0.03 -13.28
CA ARG A 117 16.84 0.13 -12.54
C ARG A 117 16.79 -0.37 -11.11
N GLN A 118 15.62 -0.72 -10.55
CA GLN A 118 15.52 -1.13 -9.14
C GLN A 118 16.47 -2.28 -8.78
N ALA A 119 16.62 -3.30 -9.63
CA ALA A 119 17.46 -4.45 -9.33
C ALA A 119 18.95 -4.05 -9.22
N ALA A 120 19.44 -3.25 -10.17
CA ALA A 120 20.81 -2.73 -10.16
C ALA A 120 21.03 -1.73 -9.02
N TYR A 121 20.01 -0.92 -8.70
CA TYR A 121 20.06 0.06 -7.62
C TYR A 121 20.20 -0.60 -6.25
N PHE A 122 19.51 -1.72 -6.02
CA PHE A 122 19.63 -2.50 -4.79
C PHE A 122 20.76 -3.55 -4.81
N ALA A 123 21.49 -3.69 -5.92
CA ALA A 123 22.63 -4.58 -6.00
C ALA A 123 23.78 -4.10 -5.09
N ASN A 124 24.54 -5.06 -4.55
CA ASN A 124 25.76 -4.83 -3.75
C ASN A 124 25.56 -4.13 -2.40
N ILE A 125 24.36 -4.15 -1.82
CA ILE A 125 24.09 -3.49 -0.54
C ILE A 125 24.37 -4.40 0.68
N ASN A 126 24.62 -5.69 0.45
CA ASN A 126 24.64 -6.75 1.48
C ASN A 126 25.61 -6.55 2.66
N SER A 127 26.50 -5.54 2.63
CA SER A 127 27.45 -5.25 3.70
C SER A 127 27.24 -3.91 4.42
N ASN A 128 26.33 -3.04 3.96
CA ASN A 128 26.14 -1.70 4.55
C ASN A 128 24.65 -1.37 4.77
N GLN A 129 24.17 -1.65 5.98
CA GLN A 129 22.78 -1.41 6.37
C GLN A 129 22.40 0.08 6.37
N ASP A 130 23.32 0.98 6.70
CA ASP A 130 23.06 2.44 6.66
C ASP A 130 22.80 2.90 5.21
N LEU A 131 23.60 2.40 4.27
CA LEU A 131 23.39 2.66 2.84
C LEU A 131 22.06 2.08 2.35
N LEU A 132 21.69 0.86 2.79
CA LEU A 132 20.40 0.26 2.46
C LEU A 132 19.25 1.17 2.91
N ASN A 133 19.29 1.61 4.16
CA ASN A 133 18.26 2.47 4.74
C ASN A 133 18.15 3.78 3.96
N LYS A 134 19.28 4.44 3.65
CA LYS A 134 19.30 5.66 2.83
C LYS A 134 18.71 5.43 1.44
N LYS A 135 19.08 4.34 0.77
CA LYS A 135 18.55 3.99 -0.56
C LYS A 135 17.06 3.68 -0.53
N CYS A 136 16.57 2.97 0.50
CA CYS A 136 15.15 2.71 0.72
C CYS A 136 14.36 4.00 0.96
N LEU A 137 14.89 4.92 1.78
CA LEU A 137 14.25 6.22 2.01
C LEU A 137 14.13 7.04 0.71
N PHE A 138 15.19 7.07 -0.11
CA PHE A 138 15.15 7.75 -1.40
C PHE A 138 14.17 7.09 -2.38
N TYR A 139 14.16 5.74 -2.45
CA TYR A 139 13.22 4.99 -3.27
C TYR A 139 11.77 5.26 -2.85
N MET A 140 11.52 5.34 -1.54
CA MET A 140 10.22 5.67 -0.97
C MET A 140 9.80 7.11 -1.29
N ASP A 141 10.71 8.07 -1.32
CA ASP A 141 10.42 9.44 -1.81
C ASP A 141 9.98 9.44 -3.27
N CYS A 142 10.65 8.65 -4.11
CA CYS A 142 10.26 8.48 -5.52
C CYS A 142 8.84 7.91 -5.65
N LEU A 143 8.50 6.91 -4.84
CA LEU A 143 7.16 6.32 -4.80
C LEU A 143 6.10 7.33 -4.32
N ARG A 144 6.39 8.12 -3.28
CA ARG A 144 5.49 9.18 -2.80
C ARG A 144 5.19 10.21 -3.86
N ARG A 145 6.20 10.62 -4.64
CA ARG A 145 6.00 11.51 -5.78
C ARG A 145 5.03 10.89 -6.78
N LEU A 146 5.21 9.62 -7.16
CA LEU A 146 4.27 8.95 -8.06
C LEU A 146 2.85 8.87 -7.48
N ALA A 147 2.71 8.65 -6.16
CA ALA A 147 1.42 8.60 -5.49
C ALA A 147 0.65 9.93 -5.61
N TYR A 148 1.34 11.08 -5.61
CA TYR A 148 0.70 12.38 -5.83
C TYR A 148 0.07 12.51 -7.23
N TYR A 149 0.64 11.84 -8.24
CA TYR A 149 0.20 11.95 -9.63
C TYR A 149 -0.80 10.88 -10.07
N VAL A 150 -1.14 9.89 -9.23
CA VAL A 150 -2.02 8.78 -9.60
C VAL A 150 -3.46 9.23 -9.89
N ASP A 151 -3.99 10.15 -9.09
CA ASP A 151 -5.38 10.64 -9.19
C ASP A 151 -5.52 11.79 -10.23
N GLY A 152 -4.43 12.51 -10.52
CA GLY A 152 -4.48 13.76 -11.28
C GLY A 152 -3.83 13.75 -12.66
N SER A 153 -3.00 12.74 -13.00
CA SER A 153 -2.25 12.72 -14.25
C SER A 153 -2.60 11.53 -15.15
N ASN A 154 -2.70 11.79 -16.45
CA ASN A 154 -2.81 10.73 -17.46
C ASN A 154 -1.46 10.08 -17.78
N GLU A 155 -0.35 10.63 -17.29
CA GLU A 155 1.01 10.14 -17.61
C GLU A 155 1.24 8.69 -17.18
N LEU A 156 0.78 8.32 -15.99
CA LEU A 156 0.94 6.96 -15.47
C LEU A 156 -0.08 5.97 -16.05
N ASN A 157 -1.15 6.50 -16.63
CA ASN A 157 -2.22 5.71 -17.24
C ASN A 157 -2.00 5.44 -18.73
N PHE A 158 -0.97 6.05 -19.34
CA PHE A 158 -0.63 5.85 -20.74
C PHE A 158 -0.09 4.43 -20.99
N GLU A 159 -0.62 3.77 -22.02
CA GLU A 159 -0.05 2.50 -22.52
C GLU A 159 1.16 2.77 -23.43
N PRO A 160 2.28 2.04 -23.30
CA PRO A 160 2.43 0.74 -22.64
C PRO A 160 2.91 0.81 -21.17
N LEU A 161 3.06 2.02 -20.60
CA LEU A 161 3.63 2.19 -19.26
C LEU A 161 2.73 1.58 -18.17
N ASN A 162 1.41 1.76 -18.28
CA ASN A 162 0.44 1.20 -17.33
C ASN A 162 0.55 -0.34 -17.27
N THR A 163 0.55 -1.03 -18.41
CA THR A 163 0.78 -2.48 -18.46
C THR A 163 2.10 -2.87 -17.81
N ARG A 164 3.18 -2.12 -18.05
CA ARG A 164 4.48 -2.40 -17.42
C ARG A 164 4.44 -2.22 -15.90
N LEU A 165 3.77 -1.18 -15.41
CA LEU A 165 3.59 -0.94 -13.96
C LEU A 165 2.78 -2.05 -13.30
N ARG A 166 1.78 -2.63 -13.97
CA ARG A 166 1.01 -3.75 -13.41
C ARG A 166 1.79 -5.07 -13.35
N THR A 167 2.73 -5.27 -14.27
CA THR A 167 3.37 -6.57 -14.52
C THR A 167 4.79 -6.70 -13.94
N ASN A 168 5.53 -5.60 -13.80
CA ASN A 168 6.91 -5.61 -13.34
C ASN A 168 7.03 -5.35 -11.84
N ALA A 169 8.16 -5.75 -11.26
CA ALA A 169 8.47 -5.47 -9.87
C ALA A 169 9.05 -4.05 -9.72
N TRP A 170 8.39 -3.23 -8.91
CA TRP A 170 8.81 -1.86 -8.58
C TRP A 170 8.20 -1.36 -7.26
N CYS A 171 7.18 -2.02 -6.73
CA CYS A 171 6.60 -1.68 -5.43
C CYS A 171 7.57 -2.08 -4.32
N LEU A 172 7.86 -1.15 -3.42
CA LEU A 172 8.53 -1.46 -2.16
C LEU A 172 7.48 -1.97 -1.17
N GLY A 173 7.63 -3.21 -0.73
CA GLY A 173 6.84 -3.82 0.33
C GLY A 173 7.69 -4.15 1.55
N TYR A 174 7.06 -4.21 2.72
CA TYR A 174 7.69 -4.73 3.93
C TYR A 174 6.92 -5.94 4.45
N GLN A 175 7.65 -6.87 5.05
CA GLN A 175 7.12 -8.04 5.73
C GLN A 175 7.71 -8.09 7.13
N THR A 176 6.86 -8.22 8.14
CA THR A 176 7.33 -8.43 9.52
C THR A 176 7.66 -9.90 9.70
N VAL A 177 8.89 -10.21 10.08
CA VAL A 177 9.34 -11.55 10.43
C VAL A 177 9.75 -11.55 11.90
N VAL A 178 9.29 -12.54 12.65
CA VAL A 178 9.70 -12.73 14.04
C VAL A 178 11.02 -13.47 14.03
N ASP A 179 12.08 -12.86 14.56
CA ASP A 179 13.38 -13.50 14.68
C ASP A 179 13.40 -14.58 15.78
N ALA A 180 14.51 -15.30 15.92
CA ALA A 180 14.66 -16.33 16.96
C ALA A 180 14.57 -15.78 18.40
N ASN A 181 14.74 -14.46 18.57
CA ASN A 181 14.67 -13.76 19.85
C ASN A 181 13.26 -13.20 20.14
N GLY A 182 12.28 -13.40 19.24
CA GLY A 182 10.95 -12.83 19.35
C GLY A 182 10.85 -11.35 18.98
N THR A 183 11.91 -10.76 18.42
CA THR A 183 11.89 -9.38 17.91
C THR A 183 11.31 -9.34 16.49
N ASN A 184 10.49 -8.33 16.23
CA ASN A 184 9.86 -8.12 14.93
C ASN A 184 10.83 -7.38 14.00
N GLU A 185 11.48 -8.11 13.11
CA GLU A 185 12.32 -7.53 12.06
C GLU A 185 11.47 -7.21 10.82
N LYS A 186 11.68 -6.03 10.22
CA LYS A 186 11.03 -5.64 8.97
C LYS A 186 11.93 -5.94 7.79
N ILE A 187 11.54 -6.94 6.99
CA ILE A 187 12.23 -7.27 5.75
C ILE A 187 11.60 -6.47 4.61
N LEU A 188 12.40 -5.63 3.96
CA LEU A 188 12.00 -4.85 2.78
C LEU A 188 12.27 -5.63 1.49
N LYS A 189 11.32 -5.62 0.55
CA LYS A 189 11.43 -6.30 -0.76
C LYS A 189 10.83 -5.44 -1.87
N ILE A 190 11.43 -5.51 -3.07
CA ILE A 190 10.82 -4.96 -4.29
C ILE A 190 10.04 -6.06 -4.99
N VAL A 191 8.75 -5.84 -5.19
CA VAL A 191 7.80 -6.84 -5.69
C VAL A 191 6.82 -6.24 -6.70
N LYS A 192 6.00 -7.09 -7.32
CA LYS A 192 4.93 -6.63 -8.21
C LYS A 192 3.77 -6.05 -7.39
N PRO A 193 2.94 -5.16 -7.97
CA PRO A 193 1.79 -4.61 -7.25
C PRO A 193 0.82 -5.68 -6.72
N ASN A 194 0.56 -6.74 -7.50
CA ASN A 194 -0.38 -7.81 -7.13
C ASN A 194 0.10 -8.75 -6.00
N GLU A 195 1.38 -8.66 -5.64
CA GLU A 195 2.02 -9.35 -4.51
C GLU A 195 1.97 -8.49 -3.22
N ILE A 196 1.57 -7.21 -3.32
CA ILE A 196 1.32 -6.35 -2.17
C ILE A 196 -0.14 -6.45 -1.73
N TYR A 197 -0.33 -6.51 -0.42
CA TYR A 197 -1.62 -6.45 0.24
C TYR A 197 -1.79 -5.14 0.98
N LEU A 198 -3.00 -4.58 0.94
CA LEU A 198 -3.35 -3.34 1.64
C LEU A 198 -4.00 -3.68 2.98
N GLU A 199 -3.55 -3.04 4.06
CA GLU A 199 -3.96 -3.35 5.42
C GLU A 199 -5.29 -2.66 5.76
N ASP A 200 -6.37 -3.43 5.75
CA ASP A 200 -7.69 -3.05 6.28
C ASP A 200 -8.04 -3.77 7.59
N ASN A 201 -7.33 -4.86 7.92
CA ASN A 201 -7.53 -5.63 9.12
C ASN A 201 -6.18 -5.97 9.78
N SER A 202 -5.89 -5.29 10.89
CA SER A 202 -4.63 -5.47 11.65
C SER A 202 -4.48 -6.87 12.25
N VAL A 203 -5.59 -7.56 12.54
CA VAL A 203 -5.56 -8.94 13.05
C VAL A 203 -5.04 -9.89 11.97
N TYR A 204 -5.52 -9.73 10.72
CA TYR A 204 -5.05 -10.53 9.59
C TYR A 204 -3.59 -10.21 9.26
N SER A 205 -3.22 -8.93 9.28
CA SER A 205 -1.85 -8.46 9.07
C SER A 205 -0.88 -9.09 10.07
N MET A 206 -1.24 -9.09 11.36
CA MET A 206 -0.44 -9.68 12.43
C MET A 206 -0.33 -11.20 12.34
N GLN A 207 -1.37 -11.91 11.90
CA GLN A 207 -1.37 -13.38 11.84
C GLN A 207 -0.73 -13.94 10.56
N LEU A 208 -0.94 -13.26 9.43
CA LEU A 208 -0.53 -13.75 8.11
C LEU A 208 0.82 -13.20 7.66
N HIS A 209 1.27 -12.09 8.26
CA HIS A 209 2.48 -11.37 7.89
C HIS A 209 2.62 -11.18 6.35
N PRO A 210 1.62 -10.60 5.67
CA PRO A 210 1.70 -10.37 4.23
C PRO A 210 2.71 -9.27 3.89
N LEU A 211 3.03 -9.11 2.62
CA LEU A 211 3.80 -7.96 2.13
C LEU A 211 2.89 -6.72 2.08
N LEU A 212 3.23 -5.71 2.88
CA LEU A 212 2.45 -4.48 3.06
C LEU A 212 3.19 -3.25 2.49
N PRO A 213 2.48 -2.18 2.10
CA PRO A 213 3.11 -0.92 1.73
C PRO A 213 3.78 -0.25 2.94
N PRO A 214 5.01 0.31 2.82
CA PRO A 214 5.74 0.89 3.94
C PRO A 214 5.05 2.12 4.56
N ASN A 215 4.23 2.84 3.78
CA ASN A 215 3.43 3.97 4.26
C ASN A 215 2.01 3.93 3.67
N LYS A 216 1.05 4.44 4.44
CA LYS A 216 -0.35 4.58 4.02
C LYS A 216 -0.54 5.44 2.78
N GLU A 217 0.32 6.45 2.58
CA GLU A 217 0.30 7.32 1.40
C GLU A 217 0.46 6.55 0.08
N LEU A 218 1.06 5.36 0.11
CA LEU A 218 1.27 4.52 -1.07
C LEU A 218 0.10 3.57 -1.35
N GLU A 219 -0.86 3.42 -0.44
CA GLU A 219 -1.98 2.46 -0.60
C GLU A 219 -2.77 2.73 -1.87
N LYS A 220 -3.14 3.99 -2.12
CA LYS A 220 -3.85 4.39 -3.35
C LYS A 220 -3.06 4.09 -4.62
N LEU A 221 -1.77 4.42 -4.61
CA LEU A 221 -0.87 4.17 -5.74
C LEU A 221 -0.82 2.66 -6.05
N TYR A 222 -0.65 1.85 -5.01
CA TYR A 222 -0.53 0.41 -5.15
C TYR A 222 -1.86 -0.24 -5.54
N GLU A 223 -2.98 0.21 -4.96
CA GLU A 223 -4.34 -0.21 -5.33
C GLU A 223 -4.58 0.03 -6.82
N HIS A 224 -4.25 1.23 -7.31
CA HIS A 224 -4.44 1.61 -8.71
C HIS A 224 -3.76 0.65 -9.68
N PHE A 225 -2.56 0.16 -9.33
CA PHE A 225 -1.79 -0.77 -10.16
C PHE A 225 -2.02 -2.26 -9.85
N GLY A 226 -2.90 -2.60 -8.91
CA GLY A 226 -3.40 -3.97 -8.73
C GLY A 226 -3.07 -4.64 -7.39
N ALA A 227 -2.57 -3.89 -6.40
CA ALA A 227 -2.55 -4.37 -5.02
C ALA A 227 -3.97 -4.65 -4.51
N ARG A 228 -4.10 -5.62 -3.61
CA ARG A 228 -5.41 -6.10 -3.15
C ARG A 228 -5.57 -5.85 -1.66
N TRP A 229 -6.78 -5.48 -1.25
CA TRP A 229 -7.15 -5.40 0.16
C TRP A 229 -7.06 -6.77 0.82
N LEU A 230 -6.44 -6.83 2.00
CA LEU A 230 -6.16 -8.07 2.70
C LEU A 230 -7.46 -8.82 3.06
N SER A 231 -8.49 -8.13 3.56
CA SER A 231 -9.80 -8.73 3.86
C SER A 231 -10.44 -9.44 2.66
N LYS A 232 -10.25 -8.94 1.44
CA LYS A 232 -10.81 -9.53 0.22
C LYS A 232 -10.06 -10.80 -0.21
N CYS A 233 -8.82 -10.96 0.24
CA CYS A 233 -7.96 -12.09 -0.10
C CYS A 233 -8.02 -13.21 0.95
N VAL A 234 -8.47 -12.90 2.16
CA VAL A 234 -8.57 -13.85 3.27
C VAL A 234 -9.98 -14.42 3.33
N LYS A 235 -10.10 -15.75 3.35
CA LYS A 235 -11.37 -16.43 3.63
C LYS A 235 -11.35 -17.02 5.03
N GLU A 236 -12.30 -16.62 5.86
CA GLU A 236 -12.49 -17.28 7.15
C GLU A 236 -13.25 -18.59 6.98
N SER A 237 -12.71 -19.66 7.55
CA SER A 237 -13.36 -20.96 7.68
C SER A 237 -13.53 -21.28 9.16
N PRO A 238 -14.66 -20.87 9.77
CA PRO A 238 -14.98 -21.20 11.15
C PRO A 238 -15.35 -22.70 11.24
N LYS A 239 -14.73 -23.41 12.17
CA LYS A 239 -15.05 -24.79 12.52
C LYS A 239 -15.59 -24.84 13.94
N ILE A 240 -16.80 -25.38 14.09
CA ILE A 240 -17.38 -25.68 15.39
C ILE A 240 -16.62 -26.86 15.97
N LEU A 241 -16.15 -26.71 17.21
CA LEU A 241 -15.62 -27.80 17.99
C LEU A 241 -16.64 -28.16 19.07
N GLY A 242 -16.93 -29.46 19.19
CA GLY A 242 -17.87 -29.97 20.18
C GLY A 242 -19.33 -29.92 19.74
N LYS A 243 -20.24 -30.00 20.71
CA LYS A 243 -21.68 -30.07 20.45
C LYS A 243 -22.29 -28.67 20.47
N SER A 244 -23.18 -28.40 19.52
CA SER A 244 -24.08 -27.25 19.61
C SER A 244 -25.29 -27.60 20.47
N PHE A 245 -25.61 -26.76 21.45
CA PHE A 245 -26.79 -26.92 22.28
C PHE A 245 -27.52 -25.58 22.49
N PRO A 246 -28.86 -25.61 22.59
CA PRO A 246 -29.60 -24.44 23.03
C PRO A 246 -29.32 -24.19 24.51
N SER A 247 -29.09 -22.94 24.87
CA SER A 247 -28.92 -22.53 26.27
C SER A 247 -29.80 -21.34 26.60
N GLU A 248 -29.99 -21.09 27.89
CA GLU A 248 -30.71 -19.89 28.35
C GLU A 248 -30.01 -18.61 27.85
N ARG A 249 -28.68 -18.59 27.88
CA ARG A 249 -27.87 -17.47 27.37
C ARG A 249 -28.07 -17.26 25.87
N ALA A 250 -28.03 -18.33 25.07
CA ALA A 250 -28.27 -18.27 23.62
C ALA A 250 -29.69 -17.77 23.31
N THR A 251 -30.67 -18.23 24.09
CA THR A 251 -32.07 -17.84 23.96
C THR A 251 -32.27 -16.36 24.31
N LYS A 252 -31.68 -15.89 25.42
CA LYS A 252 -31.68 -14.48 25.80
C LYS A 252 -31.03 -13.60 24.73
N LEU A 253 -29.87 -14.02 24.21
CA LEU A 253 -29.19 -13.29 23.15
C LEU A 253 -30.00 -13.25 21.85
N LYS A 254 -30.59 -14.38 21.44
CA LYS A 254 -31.47 -14.44 20.27
C LYS A 254 -32.63 -13.45 20.42
N LYS A 255 -33.31 -13.49 21.57
CA LYS A 255 -34.42 -12.60 21.88
C LYS A 255 -33.98 -11.14 21.81
N HIS A 256 -32.86 -10.81 22.45
CA HIS A 256 -32.28 -9.47 22.44
C HIS A 256 -31.97 -8.97 21.02
N ILE A 257 -31.34 -9.80 20.19
CA ILE A 257 -31.06 -9.43 18.79
C ILE A 257 -32.36 -9.27 17.99
N GLN A 258 -33.37 -10.11 18.22
CA GLN A 258 -34.67 -10.01 17.56
C GLN A 258 -35.45 -8.76 17.96
N GLU A 259 -35.46 -8.41 19.26
CA GLU A 259 -36.08 -7.18 19.77
C GLU A 259 -35.43 -5.93 19.17
N ARG A 260 -34.11 -5.96 18.96
CA ARG A 260 -33.36 -4.85 18.36
C ARG A 260 -33.26 -4.92 16.84
N PHE A 261 -33.72 -6.00 16.21
CA PHE A 261 -33.53 -6.22 14.77
C PHE A 261 -34.02 -5.07 13.88
N PRO A 262 -35.20 -4.45 14.13
CA PRO A 262 -35.73 -3.37 13.29
C PRO A 262 -34.85 -2.11 13.30
N MET A 263 -34.05 -1.91 14.35
CA MET A 263 -33.20 -0.74 14.52
C MET A 263 -31.75 -0.99 14.10
N LEU A 264 -31.27 -2.24 14.03
CA LEU A 264 -29.84 -2.53 13.75
C LEU A 264 -29.37 -1.90 12.43
N PHE A 265 -30.15 -2.03 11.37
CA PHE A 265 -29.74 -1.66 10.00
C PHE A 265 -30.45 -0.42 9.46
N VAL A 266 -30.69 0.56 10.33
CA VAL A 266 -31.19 1.90 9.96
C VAL A 266 -30.29 3.01 10.48
N ASN A 267 -30.35 4.21 9.93
CA ASN A 267 -29.70 5.40 10.50
C ASN A 267 -30.54 5.96 11.67
N ASN A 268 -30.07 7.04 12.29
CA ASN A 268 -30.77 7.66 13.43
C ASN A 268 -32.14 8.26 13.05
N ARG A 269 -32.41 8.47 11.76
CA ARG A 269 -33.71 8.92 11.24
C ARG A 269 -34.70 7.77 11.00
N GLY A 270 -34.27 6.52 11.20
CA GLY A 270 -35.07 5.33 10.90
C GLY A 270 -35.07 4.92 9.43
N GLU A 271 -34.19 5.51 8.60
CA GLU A 271 -34.04 5.12 7.20
C GLU A 271 -33.04 3.97 7.08
N PRO A 272 -33.19 3.03 6.13
CA PRO A 272 -32.22 1.97 5.88
C PRO A 272 -30.77 2.48 5.76
N LEU A 273 -29.81 1.75 6.33
CA LEU A 273 -28.38 2.04 6.12
C LEU A 273 -28.01 1.94 4.62
N PRO A 274 -27.07 2.77 4.14
CA PRO A 274 -26.63 2.71 2.75
C PRO A 274 -26.01 1.33 2.45
N ASN A 275 -26.20 0.84 1.22
CA ASN A 275 -25.69 -0.45 0.76
C ASN A 275 -26.22 -1.68 1.53
N ARG A 276 -27.37 -1.56 2.20
CA ARG A 276 -28.11 -2.68 2.78
C ARG A 276 -28.63 -3.61 1.67
N ASP A 277 -28.29 -4.89 1.77
CA ASP A 277 -28.87 -5.94 0.94
C ASP A 277 -30.19 -6.40 1.56
N GLU A 278 -31.30 -6.02 0.93
CA GLU A 278 -32.64 -6.32 1.44
C GLU A 278 -32.94 -7.83 1.49
N LYS A 279 -32.35 -8.63 0.58
CA LYS A 279 -32.54 -10.08 0.57
C LYS A 279 -31.85 -10.73 1.77
N ASN A 280 -30.60 -10.33 2.02
CA ASN A 280 -29.85 -10.85 3.17
C ASN A 280 -30.44 -10.33 4.49
N TRP A 281 -30.90 -9.08 4.53
CA TRP A 281 -31.60 -8.53 5.69
C TRP A 281 -32.85 -9.35 6.04
N GLU A 282 -33.71 -9.62 5.05
CA GLU A 282 -34.94 -10.38 5.26
C GLU A 282 -34.67 -11.87 5.58
N LEU A 283 -33.64 -12.45 4.94
CA LEU A 283 -33.19 -13.80 5.25
C LEU A 283 -32.72 -13.89 6.71
N LEU A 284 -31.84 -12.98 7.13
CA LEU A 284 -31.34 -12.91 8.50
C LEU A 284 -32.49 -12.76 9.49
N ARG A 285 -33.47 -11.90 9.20
CA ARG A 285 -34.65 -11.70 10.04
C ARG A 285 -35.42 -12.99 10.28
N LYS A 286 -35.62 -13.80 9.23
CA LYS A 286 -36.43 -15.02 9.28
C LYS A 286 -35.69 -16.23 9.83
N THR A 287 -34.39 -16.36 9.54
CA THR A 287 -33.65 -17.59 9.80
C THR A 287 -32.63 -17.45 10.93
N LEU A 288 -32.63 -16.36 11.69
CA LEU A 288 -31.68 -16.18 12.78
C LEU A 288 -31.86 -17.25 13.86
N SER A 289 -30.82 -18.05 14.04
CA SER A 289 -30.66 -19.01 15.13
C SER A 289 -29.38 -18.73 15.90
N VAL A 290 -29.44 -18.84 17.23
CA VAL A 290 -28.29 -18.64 18.11
C VAL A 290 -28.14 -19.90 18.95
N TYR A 291 -26.92 -20.44 18.97
CA TYR A 291 -26.59 -21.66 19.71
C TYR A 291 -25.40 -21.42 20.62
N GLU A 292 -25.35 -22.22 21.67
CA GLU A 292 -24.15 -22.43 22.46
C GLU A 292 -23.34 -23.58 21.82
N VAL A 293 -22.03 -23.46 21.65
CA VAL A 293 -21.10 -24.55 21.26
C VAL A 293 -19.97 -24.62 22.29
N ASP A 294 -19.13 -25.66 22.24
CA ASP A 294 -18.04 -25.79 23.21
C ASP A 294 -16.86 -24.86 22.87
N ALA A 295 -16.47 -24.78 21.60
CA ALA A 295 -15.48 -23.83 21.09
C ALA A 295 -15.66 -23.58 19.59
N ILE A 296 -15.12 -22.46 19.10
CA ILE A 296 -14.99 -22.18 17.67
C ILE A 296 -13.52 -22.01 17.34
N LYS A 297 -13.05 -22.81 16.39
CA LYS A 297 -11.73 -22.65 15.79
C LYS A 297 -11.89 -21.95 14.46
N VAL A 298 -11.41 -20.72 14.37
CA VAL A 298 -11.37 -20.00 13.10
C VAL A 298 -10.05 -20.30 12.41
N SER A 299 -10.13 -20.71 11.16
CA SER A 299 -8.96 -20.81 10.28
C SER A 299 -9.06 -19.77 9.17
N LEU A 300 -7.96 -19.13 8.85
CA LEU A 300 -7.84 -18.19 7.74
C LEU A 300 -7.27 -18.95 6.54
N VAL A 301 -7.91 -18.84 5.38
CA VAL A 301 -7.35 -19.33 4.12
C VAL A 301 -6.82 -18.13 3.35
N PHE A 302 -5.53 -18.11 3.07
CA PHE A 302 -4.81 -17.04 2.39
C PHE A 302 -3.78 -17.65 1.43
N GLU A 303 -3.78 -17.23 0.16
CA GLU A 303 -2.91 -17.83 -0.89
C GLU A 303 -2.95 -19.37 -0.91
N ASP A 304 -4.15 -19.94 -0.79
CA ASP A 304 -4.40 -21.39 -0.72
C ASP A 304 -3.75 -22.11 0.49
N LYS A 305 -3.17 -21.36 1.42
CA LYS A 305 -2.63 -21.86 2.69
C LYS A 305 -3.63 -21.64 3.80
N VAL A 306 -3.76 -22.63 4.68
CA VAL A 306 -4.61 -22.56 5.87
C VAL A 306 -3.75 -22.13 7.05
N HIS A 307 -4.07 -20.97 7.62
CA HIS A 307 -3.44 -20.42 8.81
C HIS A 307 -4.41 -20.56 9.99
N PRO A 308 -4.03 -21.24 11.08
CA PRO A 308 -4.85 -21.22 12.28
C PRO A 308 -4.90 -19.78 12.80
N LEU A 309 -6.08 -19.28 13.14
CA LEU A 309 -6.19 -18.05 13.91
C LEU A 309 -6.02 -18.43 15.38
N ASN A 310 -4.97 -17.95 16.05
CA ASN A 310 -4.69 -18.23 17.47
C ASN A 310 -5.69 -17.54 18.43
N GLN A 311 -6.88 -17.19 17.93
CA GLN A 311 -7.93 -16.58 18.72
C GLN A 311 -8.88 -17.67 19.18
N GLU A 312 -8.62 -18.19 20.39
CA GLU A 312 -9.62 -18.95 21.13
C GLU A 312 -10.60 -17.96 21.76
N TYR A 313 -11.86 -18.02 21.33
CA TYR A 313 -12.92 -17.20 21.90
C TYR A 313 -13.35 -17.80 23.26
N ASN A 314 -12.85 -17.23 24.37
CA ASN A 314 -13.21 -17.65 25.72
C ASN A 314 -14.62 -17.15 26.12
N ALA A 315 -15.39 -18.04 26.76
CA ALA A 315 -16.84 -17.91 27.01
C ALA A 315 -17.27 -16.75 27.93
N THR A 316 -16.36 -16.13 28.68
CA THR A 316 -16.70 -15.31 29.85
C THR A 316 -17.19 -13.89 29.52
N SER A 317 -16.95 -13.35 28.32
CA SER A 317 -17.50 -12.04 27.93
C SER A 317 -18.14 -12.07 26.54
N LEU A 318 -19.44 -11.76 26.49
CA LEU A 318 -20.15 -11.54 25.24
C LEU A 318 -19.66 -10.23 24.62
N ARG A 319 -19.04 -10.28 23.43
CA ARG A 319 -18.56 -9.08 22.73
C ARG A 319 -19.55 -8.68 21.65
N TYR A 320 -20.40 -7.69 21.95
CA TYR A 320 -21.36 -7.16 20.98
C TYR A 320 -20.71 -6.64 19.70
N ARG A 321 -19.44 -6.21 19.75
CA ARG A 321 -18.67 -5.82 18.57
C ARG A 321 -18.50 -6.96 17.56
N ASP A 322 -18.23 -8.18 18.02
CA ASP A 322 -18.02 -9.33 17.13
C ASP A 322 -19.35 -9.76 16.48
N ILE A 323 -20.43 -9.73 17.26
CA ILE A 323 -21.79 -9.97 16.77
C ILE A 323 -22.18 -8.92 15.73
N ALA A 324 -22.00 -7.64 16.06
CA ALA A 324 -22.27 -6.53 15.15
C ALA A 324 -21.49 -6.67 13.84
N ASN A 325 -20.21 -7.04 13.93
CA ASN A 325 -19.37 -7.23 12.74
C ASN A 325 -19.88 -8.38 11.85
N LYS A 326 -20.24 -9.53 12.43
CA LYS A 326 -20.79 -10.66 11.66
C LYS A 326 -22.16 -10.35 11.05
N LEU A 327 -23.03 -9.67 11.79
CA LEU A 327 -24.33 -9.21 11.29
C LEU A 327 -24.16 -8.19 10.15
N ALA A 328 -23.26 -7.22 10.31
CA ALA A 328 -22.93 -6.22 9.31
C ALA A 328 -22.39 -6.86 8.03
N THR A 329 -21.44 -7.79 8.15
CA THR A 329 -20.82 -8.46 6.98
C THR A 329 -21.83 -9.27 6.18
N PHE A 330 -22.88 -9.78 6.83
CA PHE A 330 -23.93 -10.51 6.14
C PHE A 330 -24.89 -9.60 5.36
N VAL A 331 -25.23 -8.44 5.93
CA VAL A 331 -26.31 -7.58 5.43
C VAL A 331 -25.81 -6.40 4.60
N LEU A 332 -24.58 -5.91 4.82
CA LEU A 332 -24.05 -4.68 4.25
C LEU A 332 -22.88 -4.98 3.30
N LYS A 333 -22.81 -4.25 2.18
CA LYS A 333 -21.64 -4.33 1.27
C LYS A 333 -20.39 -3.66 1.83
N LYS A 334 -20.55 -2.73 2.77
CA LYS A 334 -19.49 -1.97 3.44
C LYS A 334 -19.70 -2.02 4.96
N PRO A 335 -19.37 -3.14 5.61
CA PRO A 335 -19.72 -3.36 7.00
C PRO A 335 -18.98 -2.41 7.96
N GLU A 336 -17.72 -2.05 7.66
CA GLU A 336 -16.81 -1.35 8.58
C GLU A 336 -17.34 0.00 9.05
N GLU A 337 -17.97 0.75 8.14
CA GLU A 337 -18.56 2.08 8.41
C GLU A 337 -19.73 2.02 9.41
N HIS A 338 -20.31 0.82 9.63
CA HIS A 338 -21.55 0.65 10.37
C HIS A 338 -21.44 -0.30 11.57
N VAL A 339 -20.32 -1.01 11.76
CA VAL A 339 -20.14 -1.95 12.88
C VAL A 339 -20.35 -1.27 14.23
N GLN A 340 -19.83 -0.07 14.43
CA GLN A 340 -19.97 0.64 15.70
C GLN A 340 -21.44 1.02 15.97
N ASN A 341 -22.15 1.54 14.96
CA ASN A 341 -23.57 1.88 15.09
C ASN A 341 -24.43 0.64 15.44
N ILE A 342 -24.19 -0.49 14.77
CA ILE A 342 -24.89 -1.75 15.06
C ILE A 342 -24.55 -2.25 16.47
N ARG A 343 -23.29 -2.15 16.88
CA ARG A 343 -22.85 -2.49 18.24
C ARG A 343 -23.57 -1.64 19.28
N ASP A 344 -23.59 -0.32 19.11
CA ASP A 344 -24.21 0.60 20.08
C ASP A 344 -25.70 0.27 20.25
N LYS A 345 -26.40 -0.09 19.18
CA LYS A 345 -27.81 -0.51 19.24
C LYS A 345 -28.04 -1.88 19.88
N LEU A 346 -27.03 -2.75 19.86
CA LEU A 346 -27.06 -4.01 20.59
C LEU A 346 -26.69 -3.81 22.07
N GLU A 347 -25.89 -2.81 22.40
CA GLU A 347 -25.35 -2.60 23.75
C GLU A 347 -26.24 -1.69 24.61
N LEU A 348 -26.80 -0.63 24.02
CA LEU A 348 -27.59 0.39 24.74
C LEU A 348 -29.01 -0.08 25.09
N SER A 349 -29.53 0.46 26.19
CA SER A 349 -30.94 0.31 26.59
C SER A 349 -31.90 0.94 25.56
N ILE A 350 -33.17 0.55 25.59
CA ILE A 350 -34.17 1.12 24.68
C ILE A 350 -34.33 2.62 24.95
N GLU A 351 -34.27 3.02 26.21
CA GLU A 351 -34.40 4.39 26.69
C GLU A 351 -33.23 5.26 26.22
N GLU A 352 -32.01 4.73 26.24
CA GLU A 352 -30.83 5.42 25.70
C GLU A 352 -30.93 5.62 24.19
N LEU A 353 -31.38 4.61 23.44
CA LEU A 353 -31.57 4.76 21.99
C LEU A 353 -32.62 5.83 21.66
N LYS A 354 -33.67 5.97 22.47
CA LYS A 354 -34.64 7.06 22.33
C LYS A 354 -34.01 8.42 22.61
N ARG A 355 -33.16 8.52 23.63
CA ARG A 355 -32.40 9.75 23.95
C ARG A 355 -31.44 10.13 22.82
N GLU A 356 -30.86 9.16 22.13
CA GLU A 356 -30.06 9.35 20.91
C GLU A 356 -30.90 9.72 19.66
N GLY A 357 -32.21 9.88 19.81
CA GLY A 357 -33.12 10.33 18.76
C GLY A 357 -33.52 9.24 17.76
N ILE A 358 -33.24 7.97 18.05
CA ILE A 358 -33.70 6.85 17.21
C ILE A 358 -35.22 6.70 17.40
N PRO A 359 -36.03 6.64 16.33
CA PRO A 359 -37.49 6.54 16.42
C PRO A 359 -37.93 5.11 16.77
N VAL A 360 -37.58 4.64 17.96
CA VAL A 360 -37.76 3.24 18.40
C VAL A 360 -39.22 2.81 18.32
N GLU A 361 -40.16 3.63 18.78
CA GLU A 361 -41.60 3.33 18.73
C GLU A 361 -42.06 3.06 17.30
N ARG A 362 -41.73 3.97 16.38
CA ARG A 362 -42.09 3.85 14.97
C ARG A 362 -41.48 2.60 14.33
N LEU A 363 -40.23 2.27 14.67
CA LEU A 363 -39.55 1.12 14.08
C LEU A 363 -40.09 -0.21 14.59
N LEU A 364 -40.49 -0.27 15.87
CA LEU A 364 -41.08 -1.47 16.47
C LEU A 364 -42.54 -1.69 16.04
N GLU A 365 -43.33 -0.63 15.92
CA GLU A 365 -44.75 -0.70 15.48
C GLU A 365 -44.89 -1.22 14.05
N ASN A 366 -43.93 -0.89 13.17
CA ASN A 366 -43.95 -1.31 11.76
C ASN A 366 -43.43 -2.73 11.52
N THR A 367 -43.12 -3.49 12.57
CA THR A 367 -42.71 -4.89 12.46
C THR A 367 -43.84 -5.84 12.86
N PRO A 368 -44.60 -6.40 11.89
CA PRO A 368 -45.84 -7.14 12.16
C PRO A 368 -45.68 -8.47 12.93
N ASP A 369 -44.45 -8.99 13.05
CA ASP A 369 -44.17 -10.33 13.58
C ASP A 369 -43.40 -10.37 14.90
N ILE A 370 -43.09 -9.22 15.50
CA ILE A 370 -42.46 -9.23 16.83
C ILE A 370 -43.59 -9.39 17.85
N PRO A 371 -43.58 -10.43 18.70
CA PRO A 371 -44.54 -10.55 19.80
C PRO A 371 -44.56 -9.22 20.52
N LYS A 372 -45.72 -8.55 20.52
CA LYS A 372 -45.88 -7.25 21.18
C LYS A 372 -45.24 -7.39 22.54
N LEU A 373 -44.21 -6.57 22.79
CA LEU A 373 -43.49 -6.57 24.05
C LEU A 373 -44.54 -6.29 25.11
N ASP A 374 -45.06 -7.34 25.74
CA ASP A 374 -45.91 -7.20 26.91
C ASP A 374 -45.06 -6.39 27.87
N ARG A 375 -45.50 -5.15 28.13
CA ARG A 375 -44.86 -4.21 29.01
C ARG A 375 -44.81 -4.87 30.38
N MET A 376 -43.78 -5.67 30.65
CA MET A 376 -43.35 -6.07 31.98
C MET A 376 -42.82 -4.81 32.66
N THR A 377 -43.80 -4.00 33.06
CA THR A 377 -43.71 -3.06 34.16
C THR A 377 -43.72 -3.94 35.41
N GLU A 378 -42.61 -4.63 35.69
CA GLU A 378 -42.52 -5.42 36.92
C GLU A 378 -41.11 -5.34 37.49
N LEU A 379 -41.07 -4.89 38.76
CA LEU A 379 -39.93 -4.72 39.67
C LEU A 379 -39.17 -3.38 39.64
N VAL A 380 -39.93 -2.28 39.74
CA VAL A 380 -39.62 -1.29 40.78
C VAL A 380 -40.66 -1.50 41.88
N LYS A 381 -40.40 -2.44 42.80
CA LYS A 381 -41.01 -2.37 44.12
C LYS A 381 -40.36 -1.18 44.80
N GLU A 382 -41.05 -0.05 44.81
CA GLU A 382 -40.75 1.03 45.75
C GLU A 382 -40.64 0.40 47.15
N HIS A 383 -39.43 0.42 47.70
CA HIS A 383 -39.28 0.24 49.14
C HIS A 383 -39.97 1.44 49.80
N PRO A 384 -40.80 1.22 50.83
CA PRO A 384 -41.30 2.31 51.64
C PRO A 384 -40.10 3.07 52.19
N VAL A 385 -40.06 4.38 51.94
CA VAL A 385 -39.12 5.29 52.58
C VAL A 385 -39.39 5.22 54.08
N GLU A 386 -38.52 4.53 54.82
CA GLU A 386 -38.50 4.65 56.29
C GLU A 386 -38.08 6.08 56.66
N PRO A 387 -38.75 6.71 57.63
CA PRO A 387 -38.42 8.05 58.05
C PRO A 387 -37.02 8.09 58.69
N VAL A 388 -36.23 9.06 58.25
CA VAL A 388 -34.91 9.41 58.77
C VAL A 388 -35.03 9.77 60.25
N ILE A 389 -34.67 8.85 61.14
CA ILE A 389 -34.42 9.14 62.56
C ILE A 389 -32.97 9.63 62.67
N GLN A 390 -32.81 10.91 62.98
CA GLN A 390 -31.53 11.50 63.35
C GLN A 390 -31.09 10.93 64.70
N HIS A 391 -29.99 10.18 64.73
CA HIS A 391 -29.30 9.84 65.98
C HIS A 391 -28.13 10.80 66.23
N PRO A 392 -27.95 11.27 67.49
CA PRO A 392 -26.86 12.16 67.84
C PRO A 392 -25.52 11.41 67.92
N ILE A 393 -24.48 12.16 67.57
CA ILE A 393 -23.06 11.80 67.64
C ILE A 393 -22.66 11.50 69.09
N GLY A 394 -22.04 10.34 69.32
CA GLY A 394 -21.42 9.91 70.58
C GLY A 394 -20.21 9.00 70.33
N PRO A 395 -19.25 8.92 71.27
CA PRO A 395 -17.83 8.82 70.92
C PRO A 395 -17.29 7.40 70.74
N VAL A 396 -16.20 7.39 69.98
CA VAL A 396 -15.23 6.32 69.71
C VAL A 396 -14.89 5.50 70.97
N MET A 397 -15.09 4.18 70.89
CA MET A 397 -14.37 3.21 71.72
C MET A 397 -13.73 2.14 70.84
N GLN A 398 -12.42 1.99 71.04
CA GLN A 398 -11.58 0.95 70.46
C GLN A 398 -11.75 -0.34 71.27
N HIS A 399 -11.92 -1.49 70.60
CA HIS A 399 -11.74 -2.79 71.21
C HIS A 399 -11.03 -3.78 70.29
N PRO A 400 -10.33 -4.79 70.86
CA PRO A 400 -9.15 -5.39 70.28
C PRO A 400 -9.43 -6.67 69.48
N VAL A 401 -8.43 -6.99 68.66
CA VAL A 401 -8.24 -8.16 67.82
C VAL A 401 -8.31 -9.48 68.62
N GLY A 402 -9.06 -10.45 68.10
CA GLY A 402 -9.06 -11.86 68.52
C GLY A 402 -9.21 -12.80 67.31
N PRO A 403 -8.71 -14.05 67.37
CA PRO A 403 -8.14 -14.72 66.20
C PRO A 403 -9.11 -15.59 65.39
N LEU A 404 -8.72 -15.76 64.12
CA LEU A 404 -9.24 -16.66 63.09
C LEU A 404 -9.41 -18.11 63.59
N ILE A 405 -10.56 -18.71 63.29
CA ILE A 405 -10.74 -20.17 63.22
C ILE A 405 -11.12 -20.50 61.77
N GLU A 406 -10.24 -21.24 61.10
CA GLU A 406 -10.46 -21.80 59.77
C GLU A 406 -11.42 -22.99 59.83
N GLN A 407 -12.39 -23.05 58.91
CA GLN A 407 -13.14 -24.27 58.60
C GLN A 407 -12.78 -24.75 57.20
N PRO A 408 -12.56 -26.07 56.98
CA PRO A 408 -12.25 -26.60 55.66
C PRO A 408 -13.52 -26.74 54.82
N SER A 409 -13.49 -26.13 53.62
CA SER A 409 -14.52 -26.31 52.59
C SER A 409 -14.29 -27.61 51.82
N THR A 410 -15.35 -28.38 51.62
CA THR A 410 -15.40 -29.55 50.74
C THR A 410 -15.35 -29.14 49.25
N PRO A 411 -14.84 -29.99 48.35
CA PRO A 411 -14.75 -29.66 46.93
C PRO A 411 -16.11 -29.80 46.25
N VAL A 412 -16.63 -28.68 45.74
CA VAL A 412 -17.75 -28.65 44.79
C VAL A 412 -17.19 -29.01 43.41
N VAL A 413 -17.75 -30.05 42.79
CA VAL A 413 -17.47 -30.45 41.42
C VAL A 413 -17.98 -29.36 40.47
N GLU A 414 -17.06 -28.60 39.90
CA GLU A 414 -17.33 -27.51 38.98
C GLU A 414 -17.69 -28.06 37.59
N LYS A 415 -18.95 -27.90 37.18
CA LYS A 415 -19.39 -28.16 35.81
C LYS A 415 -18.94 -27.01 34.92
N LYS A 416 -18.09 -27.31 33.93
CA LYS A 416 -17.63 -26.35 32.91
C LYS A 416 -18.83 -25.74 32.15
N PRO A 417 -18.97 -24.41 32.08
CA PRO A 417 -19.99 -23.77 31.24
C PRO A 417 -19.51 -23.70 29.79
N GLY A 418 -20.40 -24.04 28.84
CA GLY A 418 -20.16 -23.88 27.39
C GLY A 418 -20.34 -22.44 26.91
N PHE A 419 -20.35 -22.23 25.58
CA PHE A 419 -20.08 -20.94 24.93
C PHE A 419 -21.17 -20.51 23.93
N VAL A 420 -21.61 -19.24 23.85
CA VAL A 420 -22.57 -18.78 22.82
C VAL A 420 -21.86 -18.07 21.67
N GLN A 421 -21.98 -18.59 20.44
CA GLN A 421 -21.65 -17.80 19.25
C GLN A 421 -22.57 -18.11 18.07
N MET A 422 -22.93 -17.05 17.37
CA MET A 422 -23.73 -17.08 16.16
C MET A 422 -22.87 -17.55 14.98
N ILE A 423 -23.27 -18.65 14.36
CA ILE A 423 -22.65 -19.17 13.14
C ILE A 423 -23.67 -19.08 12.03
N LEU A 424 -23.36 -18.27 11.02
CA LEU A 424 -24.03 -18.35 9.73
C LEU A 424 -23.32 -19.41 8.90
N GLY A 425 -23.93 -20.58 8.77
CA GLY A 425 -23.51 -21.61 7.83
C GLY A 425 -23.89 -21.21 6.40
N PHE A 426 -22.92 -21.15 5.49
CA PHE A 426 -23.18 -20.87 4.07
C PHE A 426 -23.20 -22.15 3.25
N LEU A 427 -24.32 -22.41 2.57
CA LEU A 427 -24.40 -23.26 1.38
C LEU A 427 -24.52 -22.34 0.17
N PHE A 428 -23.45 -22.20 -0.61
CA PHE A 428 -23.48 -21.43 -1.86
C PHE A 428 -23.99 -22.29 -3.02
N GLY A 429 -25.23 -22.04 -3.46
CA GLY A 429 -25.64 -22.25 -4.85
C GLY A 429 -25.25 -21.03 -5.67
N ARG A 430 -24.24 -21.14 -6.54
CA ARG A 430 -23.89 -20.07 -7.50
C ARG A 430 -25.00 -19.93 -8.54
N GLY A 431 -25.74 -18.82 -8.49
CA GLY A 431 -26.56 -18.36 -9.61
C GLY A 431 -25.68 -17.94 -10.78
N ARG A 432 -25.75 -18.70 -11.88
CA ARG A 432 -25.22 -18.31 -13.19
C ARG A 432 -26.20 -17.35 -13.85
N ASN A 433 -25.68 -16.25 -14.39
CA ASN A 433 -26.40 -15.42 -15.35
C ASN A 433 -26.62 -16.24 -16.63
N ASN A 434 -27.87 -16.47 -17.01
CA ASN A 434 -28.26 -17.05 -18.29
C ASN A 434 -28.49 -15.95 -19.32
N HIS A 435 -27.74 -16.01 -20.41
CA HIS A 435 -28.27 -15.68 -21.73
C HIS A 435 -29.10 -16.87 -22.23
N VAL A 436 -30.23 -16.53 -22.86
CA VAL A 436 -31.29 -17.41 -23.37
C VAL A 436 -30.82 -18.21 -24.59
N LEU A 437 -31.14 -19.52 -24.66
CA LEU A 437 -31.83 -20.22 -25.76
C LEU A 437 -32.16 -21.69 -25.33
N PRO A 438 -33.20 -22.35 -25.89
CA PRO A 438 -33.89 -23.47 -25.23
C PRO A 438 -33.63 -24.85 -25.89
N VAL A 439 -33.54 -25.92 -25.09
CA VAL A 439 -33.87 -27.30 -25.51
C VAL A 439 -34.36 -28.14 -24.32
N ASN A 440 -35.39 -28.94 -24.58
CA ASN A 440 -36.12 -29.89 -23.72
C ASN A 440 -35.26 -30.95 -23.00
N SER A 441 -35.64 -31.32 -21.76
CA SER A 441 -36.14 -32.67 -21.37
C SER A 441 -35.95 -32.98 -19.87
N THR A 442 -37.07 -33.33 -19.21
CA THR A 442 -37.36 -34.18 -18.03
C THR A 442 -36.33 -34.56 -16.94
N PRO A 443 -36.80 -34.83 -15.69
CA PRO A 443 -35.99 -34.78 -14.46
C PRO A 443 -35.38 -36.14 -14.08
N LEU A 444 -34.18 -36.11 -13.50
CA LEU A 444 -33.59 -37.26 -12.82
C LEU A 444 -33.29 -36.91 -11.37
N ASN A 445 -33.88 -37.75 -10.53
CA ASN A 445 -33.79 -37.84 -9.09
C ASN A 445 -32.44 -38.48 -8.74
N THR A 446 -31.59 -37.83 -7.94
CA THR A 446 -30.40 -38.48 -7.37
C THR A 446 -30.19 -38.04 -5.92
N ASN A 447 -30.54 -38.96 -5.02
CA ASN A 447 -29.92 -39.12 -3.72
C ASN A 447 -28.40 -39.32 -3.90
N ILE A 448 -27.58 -38.62 -3.12
CA ILE A 448 -26.17 -38.98 -2.94
C ILE A 448 -25.88 -39.06 -1.44
N LYS A 449 -25.71 -40.30 -0.99
CA LYS A 449 -25.03 -40.70 0.24
C LYS A 449 -23.52 -40.60 0.02
N ILE A 450 -22.78 -40.14 1.02
CA ILE A 450 -21.31 -40.23 1.05
C ILE A 450 -20.95 -41.22 2.16
N TYR A 451 -20.16 -42.23 1.81
CA TYR A 451 -19.56 -43.20 2.73
C TYR A 451 -18.14 -42.76 3.11
N THR A 452 -17.75 -43.14 4.33
CA THR A 452 -16.46 -43.00 5.02
C THR A 452 -15.60 -44.27 4.91
N GLU A 453 -14.42 -44.21 5.55
CA GLU A 453 -13.42 -45.23 5.90
C GLU A 453 -12.17 -45.18 5.01
N ASP A 454 -11.02 -44.70 5.54
CA ASP A 454 -10.09 -45.35 6.49
C ASP A 454 -9.33 -46.51 5.82
N ASP A 455 -8.00 -46.41 5.71
CA ASP A 455 -7.16 -47.25 6.57
C ASP A 455 -5.66 -46.86 6.57
N ASN A 456 -5.06 -47.19 7.70
CA ASN A 456 -3.65 -47.02 8.08
C ASN A 456 -2.70 -47.90 7.26
N THR A 457 -1.42 -47.50 7.20
CA THR A 457 -0.30 -48.40 7.57
C THR A 457 0.96 -47.61 7.92
N GLU A 458 1.53 -47.95 9.06
CA GLU A 458 2.84 -47.57 9.59
C GLU A 458 4.00 -48.10 8.72
N SER A 459 5.12 -47.38 8.71
CA SER A 459 6.45 -47.97 9.01
C SER A 459 7.54 -46.89 9.06
N THR A 460 8.26 -46.82 10.17
CA THR A 460 9.68 -46.41 10.23
C THR A 460 10.51 -47.68 10.45
N PRO A 461 11.82 -47.73 10.10
CA PRO A 461 12.83 -47.33 11.10
C PRO A 461 14.18 -46.75 10.56
N THR A 462 14.81 -45.93 11.41
CA THR A 462 16.26 -45.70 11.69
C THR A 462 17.36 -45.90 10.62
N THR A 463 18.26 -44.93 10.37
CA THR A 463 19.51 -44.57 11.12
C THR A 463 20.61 -43.96 10.20
N ASN A 464 21.41 -43.06 10.80
CA ASN A 464 22.83 -42.73 10.55
C ASN A 464 23.28 -41.58 9.62
N LEU A 465 24.01 -40.66 10.28
CA LEU A 465 25.00 -39.71 9.76
C LEU A 465 26.07 -40.40 8.89
N VAL A 466 26.59 -39.69 7.87
CA VAL A 466 28.03 -39.46 7.60
C VAL A 466 28.20 -38.30 6.60
N ASN A 467 29.12 -37.38 6.93
CA ASN A 467 29.71 -36.36 6.07
C ASN A 467 30.39 -36.93 4.83
N ALA A 468 30.26 -36.28 3.67
CA ALA A 468 31.37 -36.16 2.71
C ALA A 468 31.14 -35.04 1.69
N ASN A 469 32.03 -34.05 1.73
CA ASN A 469 32.37 -33.21 0.59
C ASN A 469 32.79 -34.07 -0.60
N LYS A 470 32.32 -33.75 -1.81
CA LYS A 470 33.13 -33.89 -3.03
C LYS A 470 32.57 -33.05 -4.18
N SER A 471 33.42 -32.11 -4.57
CA SER A 471 33.50 -31.45 -5.86
C SER A 471 33.39 -32.44 -7.02
N THR A 472 32.60 -32.08 -8.03
CA THR A 472 32.79 -32.62 -9.39
C THR A 472 32.48 -31.51 -10.40
N GLU A 473 33.55 -31.01 -11.03
CA GLU A 473 33.49 -30.37 -12.34
C GLU A 473 32.89 -31.36 -13.33
N GLN A 474 31.96 -30.93 -14.18
CA GLN A 474 31.88 -31.46 -15.54
C GLN A 474 31.15 -30.51 -16.48
N ASN A 475 31.94 -30.05 -17.45
CA ASN A 475 31.55 -29.62 -18.78
C ASN A 475 30.40 -30.45 -19.36
N ASN A 476 29.40 -29.81 -19.98
CA ASN A 476 29.27 -29.82 -21.44
C ASN A 476 27.95 -29.23 -21.97
N ARG A 477 28.13 -28.52 -23.10
CA ARG A 477 27.25 -28.49 -24.29
C ARG A 477 25.93 -27.73 -24.23
N ILE A 478 26.05 -26.51 -24.76
CA ILE A 478 25.01 -25.73 -25.42
C ILE A 478 24.55 -26.46 -26.70
N PRO A 479 23.24 -26.67 -26.94
CA PRO A 479 22.73 -26.96 -28.26
C PRO A 479 22.33 -25.66 -28.97
N SER A 480 22.93 -25.43 -30.12
CA SER A 480 22.52 -24.46 -31.14
C SER A 480 21.20 -24.91 -31.78
N ILE A 481 20.15 -24.09 -31.66
CA ILE A 481 18.91 -24.24 -32.43
C ILE A 481 18.81 -23.08 -33.42
N THR A 482 18.83 -23.48 -34.68
CA THR A 482 18.60 -22.70 -35.89
C THR A 482 17.13 -22.34 -36.09
N GLY A 483 16.87 -21.09 -36.45
CA GLY A 483 15.94 -20.71 -37.52
C GLY A 483 14.43 -20.73 -37.23
N ALA A 484 13.89 -19.56 -36.92
CA ALA A 484 12.50 -19.22 -37.25
C ALA A 484 12.47 -17.81 -37.88
N ARG A 485 12.05 -17.76 -39.15
CA ARG A 485 11.80 -16.56 -39.95
C ARG A 485 10.70 -15.72 -39.30
N GLY A 486 10.99 -14.46 -39.02
CA GLY A 486 10.00 -13.42 -38.73
C GLY A 486 10.03 -12.40 -39.85
N ASP A 487 8.93 -12.30 -40.60
CA ASP A 487 8.72 -11.28 -41.63
C ASP A 487 8.77 -9.89 -41.00
N SER A 488 9.75 -9.09 -41.39
CA SER A 488 9.86 -7.67 -41.05
C SER A 488 9.19 -6.86 -42.15
N ILE A 489 8.11 -6.16 -41.79
CA ILE A 489 7.50 -5.14 -42.64
C ILE A 489 8.42 -3.91 -42.58
N GLU A 490 9.13 -3.67 -43.67
CA GLU A 490 10.01 -2.52 -43.87
C GLU A 490 9.14 -1.29 -44.21
N TYR A 491 9.05 -0.33 -43.28
CA TYR A 491 8.50 0.99 -43.57
C TYR A 491 9.62 1.88 -44.08
N ASP A 492 9.60 2.17 -45.38
CA ASP A 492 10.52 3.08 -46.05
C ASP A 492 10.22 4.53 -45.65
N TYR A 493 10.86 5.00 -44.58
CA TYR A 493 10.98 6.43 -44.29
C TYR A 493 12.25 6.96 -44.94
N SER A 494 12.13 7.35 -46.21
CA SER A 494 13.14 8.15 -46.91
C SER A 494 13.26 9.53 -46.23
N ILE A 495 14.13 9.64 -45.22
CA ILE A 495 14.54 10.90 -44.60
C ILE A 495 15.37 11.67 -45.64
N LYS A 496 14.83 12.77 -46.16
CA LYS A 496 15.58 13.72 -46.99
C LYS A 496 16.79 14.25 -46.21
N ALA A 497 17.95 14.29 -46.86
CA ALA A 497 19.17 14.86 -46.30
C ALA A 497 18.92 16.29 -45.77
N PRO A 498 19.50 16.65 -44.60
CA PRO A 498 19.28 17.96 -44.00
C PRO A 498 19.87 19.07 -44.89
N PRO A 499 19.29 20.28 -44.88
CA PRO A 499 19.87 21.41 -45.57
C PRO A 499 21.26 21.70 -45.00
N ASN A 500 22.24 21.80 -45.88
CA ASN A 500 23.60 22.22 -45.56
C ASN A 500 23.51 23.64 -44.97
N ILE A 501 23.86 23.85 -43.70
CA ILE A 501 23.91 25.17 -43.04
C ILE A 501 25.39 25.58 -42.90
N PRO A 502 25.97 26.32 -43.86
CA PRO A 502 27.40 26.66 -43.87
C PRO A 502 27.85 27.46 -42.64
N ASN A 503 26.94 28.24 -42.06
CA ASN A 503 27.22 29.07 -40.88
C ASN A 503 27.42 28.25 -39.60
N PHE A 504 26.79 27.09 -39.47
CA PHE A 504 26.98 26.25 -38.29
C PHE A 504 28.28 25.46 -38.37
N LYS A 505 28.61 24.91 -39.55
CA LYS A 505 29.91 24.25 -39.77
C LYS A 505 31.08 25.20 -39.45
N ARG A 506 31.04 26.44 -39.94
CA ARG A 506 32.03 27.47 -39.60
C ARG A 506 32.08 27.82 -38.11
N LYS A 507 30.92 27.91 -37.43
CA LYS A 507 30.87 28.14 -35.98
C LYS A 507 31.46 26.94 -35.22
N MET A 508 31.18 25.71 -35.63
CA MET A 508 31.75 24.49 -35.02
C MET A 508 33.24 24.34 -35.31
N GLU A 509 33.71 24.71 -36.50
CA GLU A 509 35.13 24.78 -36.84
C GLU A 509 35.84 25.86 -36.00
N ALA A 510 35.17 26.99 -35.72
CA ALA A 510 35.68 28.02 -34.80
C ALA A 510 35.70 27.54 -33.34
N VAL A 511 34.66 26.83 -32.89
CA VAL A 511 34.64 26.14 -31.59
C VAL A 511 35.82 25.17 -31.50
N GLU A 512 36.06 24.39 -32.55
CA GLU A 512 37.13 23.41 -32.62
C GLU A 512 38.53 24.05 -32.63
N ALA A 513 38.68 25.18 -33.32
CA ALA A 513 39.92 25.96 -33.33
C ALA A 513 40.23 26.58 -31.96
N GLN A 514 39.21 26.99 -31.20
CA GLN A 514 39.35 27.60 -29.87
C GLN A 514 39.39 26.58 -28.72
N LEU A 515 38.98 25.34 -28.98
CA LEU A 515 38.91 24.27 -27.98
C LEU A 515 40.22 24.08 -27.18
N PRO A 516 41.43 24.10 -27.80
CA PRO A 516 42.67 23.98 -27.04
C PRO A 516 42.91 25.12 -26.04
N GLU A 517 42.43 26.33 -26.31
CA GLU A 517 42.55 27.47 -25.39
C GLU A 517 41.53 27.39 -24.26
N ILE A 518 40.29 26.99 -24.57
CA ILE A 518 39.23 26.73 -23.57
C ILE A 518 39.67 25.63 -22.58
N LEU A 519 40.29 24.56 -23.09
CA LEU A 519 40.82 23.47 -22.26
C LEU A 519 42.02 23.90 -21.40
N LYS A 520 42.81 24.89 -21.82
CA LYS A 520 43.94 25.47 -21.05
C LYS A 520 43.51 26.45 -19.94
N GLY A 521 42.21 26.76 -19.83
CA GLY A 521 41.68 27.60 -18.74
C GLY A 521 41.95 29.10 -18.92
N GLN A 522 42.27 29.55 -20.13
CA GLN A 522 42.34 30.98 -20.42
C GLN A 522 40.91 31.54 -20.51
N SER A 523 40.63 32.61 -19.78
CA SER A 523 39.32 33.27 -19.77
C SER A 523 38.98 33.75 -21.18
N TYR A 524 37.90 33.21 -21.74
CA TYR A 524 37.37 33.62 -23.03
C TYR A 524 36.85 35.06 -22.94
N LYS A 525 37.58 36.01 -23.56
CA LYS A 525 37.08 37.38 -23.77
C LYS A 525 36.29 37.40 -25.08
N HIS A 526 34.97 37.42 -25.00
CA HIS A 526 34.11 37.50 -26.18
C HIS A 526 34.38 38.81 -26.96
N PRO A 527 34.77 38.77 -28.26
CA PRO A 527 35.20 39.97 -28.99
C PRO A 527 34.11 41.00 -29.35
N GLN A 528 32.86 40.82 -28.88
CA GLN A 528 31.71 41.62 -29.35
C GLN A 528 30.94 42.36 -28.25
N LEU A 529 31.35 42.27 -26.98
CA LEU A 529 30.71 43.03 -25.89
C LEU A 529 31.46 44.31 -25.48
N THR A 530 32.55 44.66 -26.16
CA THR A 530 33.36 45.86 -25.83
C THR A 530 32.98 47.10 -26.65
N GLN A 531 31.98 47.04 -27.54
CA GLN A 531 31.60 48.19 -28.40
C GLN A 531 30.30 48.91 -28.02
N LEU A 532 29.66 48.59 -26.90
CA LEU A 532 28.43 49.28 -26.44
C LEU A 532 28.60 50.13 -25.18
N ALA A 533 29.83 50.35 -24.69
CA ALA A 533 30.07 51.12 -23.47
C ALA A 533 30.43 52.60 -23.70
N HIS A 534 30.32 53.14 -24.91
CA HIS A 534 30.73 54.53 -25.24
C HIS A 534 29.65 55.31 -26.00
N THR A 535 28.43 55.36 -25.48
CA THR A 535 27.50 56.46 -25.77
C THR A 535 26.43 56.47 -24.68
N GLU A 536 26.63 57.28 -23.63
CA GLU A 536 25.50 58.02 -23.05
C GLU A 536 26.02 59.25 -22.30
N THR A 537 25.52 60.39 -22.78
CA THR A 537 25.89 61.74 -22.42
C THR A 537 24.87 62.27 -21.43
N LYS A 538 25.36 62.89 -20.36
CA LYS A 538 24.76 63.97 -19.55
C LYS A 538 23.23 64.14 -19.64
N ILE A 539 22.52 63.86 -18.54
CA ILE A 539 21.46 64.75 -18.05
C ILE A 539 21.68 64.98 -16.54
N SER A 540 21.62 66.25 -16.19
CA SER A 540 21.82 66.85 -14.88
C SER A 540 20.53 66.85 -14.05
N THR A 541 20.71 66.86 -12.72
CA THR A 541 19.86 67.45 -11.66
C THR A 541 18.47 66.88 -11.39
N SER A 542 18.30 66.29 -10.20
CA SER A 542 17.55 66.93 -9.10
C SER A 542 17.80 66.17 -7.79
N CYS A 543 18.29 66.90 -6.79
CA CYS A 543 18.26 66.51 -5.38
C CYS A 543 16.83 66.51 -4.87
N GLU A 544 16.48 65.53 -4.04
CA GLU A 544 15.55 65.76 -2.93
C GLU A 544 15.92 64.84 -1.76
N GLN A 545 16.21 65.48 -0.63
CA GLN A 545 16.48 64.90 0.67
C GLN A 545 15.15 64.50 1.32
N ILE A 546 15.15 63.39 2.07
CA ILE A 546 14.14 63.13 3.11
C ILE A 546 14.89 62.68 4.39
N PRO A 547 14.48 63.17 5.58
CA PRO A 547 15.33 63.25 6.77
C PRO A 547 15.17 62.05 7.72
N ALA A 548 15.92 62.14 8.82
CA ALA A 548 16.16 61.19 9.90
C ALA A 548 14.93 60.49 10.51
#